data_AF-A0A2S9Z4I6-F1
#
_entry.id   AF-A0A2S9Z4I6-F1
#
_cell.length_a   1.000
_cell.length_b   1.000
_cell.length_c   1.000
_cell.angle_alpha   90.00
_cell.angle_beta   90.00
_cell.angle_gamma   90.00
#
_symmetry.space_group_name_H-M   'P 1'
#
loop_
_entity.id
_entity.type
_entity.pdbx_description
1 polymer ?
#
loop_
_entity_poly.entity_id
_entity_poly.type
_entity_poly.pdbx_seq_one_letter_code
_entity_poly.pdbx_strand_id
1 'polypeptide(L)'
;MTQPTSFGTGTPGELADPQTLTYEQAREELVETVKILELGQMTLDEALAYWERGEALARRCEEQLGAAQQRISQVLGDAQHDAAE
;
A
#
# COMPACT_ATOMS: atom_id res chain seq x y z
N MET A 1 3.43 -6.24 32.80
CA MET A 1 2.26 -6.70 32.03
C MET A 1 2.05 -5.73 30.88
N THR A 2 2.82 -5.89 29.80
CA THR A 2 2.62 -5.16 28.54
C THR A 2 1.57 -5.93 27.74
N GLN A 3 0.33 -5.48 27.81
CA GLN A 3 -0.72 -6.03 26.95
C GLN A 3 -0.42 -5.62 25.49
N PRO A 4 -0.65 -6.50 24.50
CA PRO A 4 -0.62 -6.10 23.11
C PRO A 4 -1.84 -5.21 22.86
N THR A 5 -1.62 -3.90 22.73
CA THR A 5 -2.63 -2.94 22.31
C THR A 5 -2.86 -3.09 20.81
N SER A 6 -3.52 -4.19 20.42
CA SER A 6 -3.97 -4.39 19.05
C SER A 6 -5.10 -3.40 18.76
N PHE A 7 -4.74 -2.23 18.24
CA PHE A 7 -5.69 -1.25 17.71
C PHE A 7 -5.80 -1.45 16.19
N GLY A 8 -7.01 -1.75 15.72
CA GLY A 8 -7.24 -2.08 14.30
C GLY A 8 -7.03 -3.56 13.97
N THR A 9 -7.07 -3.88 12.68
CA THR A 9 -7.20 -5.24 12.09
C THR A 9 -6.03 -6.22 12.33
N GLY A 10 -5.12 -5.93 13.26
CA GLY A 10 -4.03 -6.82 13.68
C GLY A 10 -2.71 -6.08 13.93
N THR A 11 -1.68 -6.80 14.41
CA THR A 11 -0.31 -6.29 14.51
C THR A 11 0.36 -6.33 13.13
N PRO A 12 1.10 -5.27 12.71
CA PRO A 12 1.73 -5.18 11.39
C PRO A 12 2.52 -6.40 10.92
N GLY A 13 3.15 -7.13 11.85
CA GLY A 13 3.99 -8.31 11.56
C GLY A 13 3.23 -9.61 11.27
N GLU A 14 1.92 -9.67 11.53
CA GLU A 14 1.08 -10.86 11.28
C GLU A 14 0.20 -10.73 10.03
N LEU A 15 0.10 -9.53 9.48
CA LEU A 15 -0.63 -9.24 8.26
C LEU A 15 0.18 -9.71 7.03
N ALA A 16 -0.51 -10.00 5.94
CA ALA A 16 0.11 -10.47 4.71
C ALA A 16 1.19 -9.49 4.20
N ASP A 17 2.20 -10.02 3.50
CA ASP A 17 3.24 -9.22 2.86
C ASP A 17 2.58 -8.26 1.83
N PRO A 18 2.75 -6.94 1.97
CA PRO A 18 2.23 -5.94 1.03
C PRO A 18 2.52 -6.27 -0.43
N GLN A 19 3.66 -6.90 -0.74
CA GLN A 19 4.02 -7.25 -2.12
C GLN A 19 3.09 -8.28 -2.77
N THR A 20 2.39 -9.06 -1.96
CA THR A 20 1.44 -10.10 -2.43
C THR A 20 0.02 -9.57 -2.63
N LEU A 21 -0.26 -8.34 -2.19
CA LEU A 21 -1.61 -7.76 -2.23
C LEU A 21 -1.98 -7.24 -3.63
N THR A 22 -3.27 -7.31 -3.95
CA THR A 22 -3.84 -6.54 -5.08
C THR A 22 -3.85 -5.05 -4.75
N TYR A 23 -4.08 -4.20 -5.75
CA TYR A 23 -4.18 -2.75 -5.56
C TYR A 23 -5.27 -2.38 -4.57
N GLU A 24 -6.46 -2.96 -4.70
CA GLU A 24 -7.60 -2.66 -3.84
C GLU A 24 -7.33 -3.07 -2.39
N GLN A 25 -6.72 -4.24 -2.18
CA GLN A 25 -6.34 -4.73 -0.86
C GLN A 25 -5.28 -3.85 -0.21
N ALA A 26 -4.20 -3.53 -0.95
CA ALA A 26 -3.14 -2.66 -0.44
C ALA A 26 -3.67 -1.27 -0.10
N ARG A 27 -4.56 -0.71 -0.94
CA ARG A 27 -5.19 0.59 -0.71
C ARG A 27 -6.10 0.58 0.52
N GLU A 28 -6.94 -0.44 0.67
CA GLU A 28 -7.84 -0.56 1.82
C GLU A 28 -7.05 -0.64 3.12
N GLU A 29 -6.02 -1.48 3.15
CA GLU A 29 -5.18 -1.65 4.32
C GLU A 29 -4.35 -0.40 4.63
N LEU A 30 -3.90 0.34 3.61
CA LEU A 30 -3.23 1.62 3.79
C LEU A 30 -4.16 2.65 4.46
N VAL A 31 -5.41 2.72 4.03
CA VAL A 31 -6.42 3.60 4.64
C VAL A 31 -6.63 3.24 6.12
N GLU A 32 -6.75 1.95 6.45
CA GLU A 32 -6.86 1.52 7.84
C GLU A 32 -5.59 1.84 8.65
N THR A 33 -4.41 1.63 8.08
CA THR A 33 -3.13 1.96 8.71
C THR A 33 -3.03 3.45 9.05
N VAL A 34 -3.41 4.33 8.12
CA VAL A 34 -3.42 5.78 8.36
C VAL A 34 -4.42 6.14 9.46
N LYS A 35 -5.63 5.58 9.45
CA LYS A 35 -6.61 5.82 10.53
C LYS A 35 -6.07 5.43 11.90
N ILE A 36 -5.36 4.30 11.98
CA ILE A 36 -4.75 3.83 13.23
C ILE A 36 -3.67 4.82 13.70
N LEU A 37 -2.80 5.27 12.82
CA LEU A 37 -1.78 6.29 13.13
C LEU A 37 -2.40 7.61 13.59
N GLU A 38 -3.48 8.06 12.95
CA GLU A 38 -4.19 9.31 13.29
C GLU A 38 -4.85 9.28 14.67
N LEU A 39 -5.24 8.11 15.18
CA LEU A 39 -5.76 7.97 16.55
C LEU A 39 -4.71 8.32 17.61
N GLY A 40 -3.42 8.07 17.31
CA GLY A 40 -2.31 8.41 18.20
C GLY A 40 -2.32 7.69 19.56
N GLN A 41 -3.11 6.62 19.71
CA GLN A 41 -3.27 5.86 20.95
C GLN A 41 -2.30 4.66 21.04
N MET A 42 -1.03 4.87 20.71
CA MET A 42 -0.02 3.81 20.67
C MET A 42 1.35 4.32 21.12
N THR A 43 2.26 3.39 21.41
CA THR A 43 3.66 3.69 21.71
C THR A 43 4.42 4.09 20.45
N LEU A 44 5.60 4.69 20.63
CA LEU A 44 6.47 5.07 19.50
C LEU A 44 6.86 3.85 18.65
N ASP A 45 7.15 2.72 19.29
CA ASP A 45 7.58 1.49 18.60
C ASP A 45 6.45 0.93 17.73
N GLU A 46 5.22 0.89 18.26
CA GLU A 46 4.01 0.54 17.50
C GLU A 46 3.77 1.52 16.35
N ALA A 47 3.90 2.84 16.60
CA ALA A 47 3.73 3.86 15.57
C ALA A 47 4.73 3.71 14.42
N LEU A 48 5.99 3.37 14.73
CA LEU A 48 7.00 3.09 13.71
C LEU A 48 6.65 1.84 12.90
N ALA A 49 6.18 0.77 13.53
CA ALA A 49 5.77 -0.44 12.82
C ALA A 49 4.59 -0.18 11.86
N TYR A 50 3.58 0.59 12.28
CA TYR A 50 2.48 0.99 11.41
C TYR A 50 2.95 1.94 10.30
N TRP A 51 3.88 2.84 10.57
CA TRP A 51 4.46 3.73 9.55
C TRP A 51 5.21 2.94 8.48
N GLU A 52 6.10 2.03 8.87
CA GLU A 52 6.86 1.18 7.93
C GLU A 52 5.92 0.33 7.06
N ARG A 53 4.86 -0.20 7.65
CA ARG A 53 3.82 -0.92 6.91
C ARG A 53 3.09 0.00 5.93
N GLY A 54 2.73 1.21 6.37
CA GLY A 54 2.11 2.23 5.53
C GLY A 54 2.97 2.57 4.30
N GLU A 55 4.27 2.76 4.49
CA GLU A 55 5.22 3.02 3.40
C GLU A 55 5.29 1.85 2.40
N ALA A 56 5.31 0.61 2.91
CA ALA A 56 5.32 -0.58 2.06
C ALA A 56 4.03 -0.71 1.22
N LEU A 57 2.87 -0.43 1.82
CA LEU A 57 1.58 -0.44 1.12
C LEU A 57 1.49 0.68 0.08
N ALA A 58 1.95 1.88 0.40
CA ALA A 58 1.99 3.01 -0.52
C ALA A 58 2.85 2.68 -1.75
N ARG A 59 4.05 2.15 -1.53
CA ARG A 59 4.94 1.70 -2.62
C ARG A 59 4.26 0.65 -3.50
N ARG A 60 3.60 -0.34 -2.91
CA ARG A 60 2.86 -1.36 -3.66
C ARG A 60 1.77 -0.76 -4.55
N CYS A 61 1.05 0.24 -4.05
CA CYS A 61 0.04 0.97 -4.82
C CYS A 61 0.68 1.71 -6.01
N GLU A 62 1.78 2.42 -5.78
CA GLU A 62 2.51 3.15 -6.82
C GLU A 62 3.04 2.21 -7.91
N GLU A 63 3.61 1.07 -7.54
CA GLU A 63 4.11 0.07 -8.49
C GLU A 63 2.99 -0.46 -9.40
N GLN A 64 1.82 -0.77 -8.83
CA GLN A 64 0.68 -1.27 -9.61
C GLN A 64 0.10 -0.20 -10.55
N LEU A 65 -0.02 1.04 -10.07
CA LEU A 65 -0.46 2.16 -10.90
C LEU A 65 0.55 2.47 -12.01
N GLY A 66 1.85 2.44 -11.70
CA GLY A 66 2.93 2.61 -12.67
C GLY A 66 2.89 1.53 -13.76
N ALA A 67 2.73 0.26 -13.39
CA ALA A 67 2.60 -0.83 -14.35
C ALA A 67 1.35 -0.68 -15.24
N ALA A 68 0.22 -0.25 -14.68
CA ALA A 68 -0.99 0.03 -15.45
C ALA A 68 -0.79 1.19 -16.44
N GLN A 69 -0.16 2.28 -15.99
CA GLN A 69 0.16 3.43 -16.82
C GLN A 69 1.08 3.05 -17.99
N GLN A 70 2.13 2.25 -17.73
CA GLN A 70 3.04 1.77 -18.77
C GLN A 70 2.31 0.97 -19.85
N ARG A 71 1.39 0.08 -19.48
CA ARG A 71 0.59 -0.69 -20.46
C ARG A 71 -0.26 0.23 -21.33
N ILE A 72 -0.89 1.24 -20.73
CA ILE A 72 -1.70 2.22 -21.48
C ILE A 72 -0.80 3.01 -22.45
N SER A 73 0.36 3.47 -21.98
CA SER A 73 1.32 4.21 -22.80
C SER A 73 1.85 3.38 -23.98
N GLN A 74 2.08 2.07 -23.79
CA GLN A 74 2.48 1.17 -24.88
C GLN A 74 1.39 1.08 -25.95
N VAL A 75 0.15 0.75 -25.56
CA VAL A 75 -0.97 0.64 -26.51
C VAL A 75 -1.20 1.95 -27.28
N LEU A 76 -1.12 3.10 -26.61
CA LEU A 76 -1.27 4.40 -27.27
C LEU A 76 -0.05 4.79 -28.12
N GLY A 77 1.15 4.33 -27.78
CA GLY A 77 2.38 4.54 -28.55
C GLY A 77 2.40 3.71 -29.83
N ASP A 78 2.03 2.43 -29.75
CA ASP A 78 1.91 1.53 -30.90
C ASP A 78 0.84 2.01 -31.89
N ALA A 79 -0.32 2.48 -31.40
CA ALA A 79 -1.38 3.03 -32.25
C ALA A 79 -0.95 4.29 -33.04
N GLN A 80 -0.01 5.07 -32.51
CA GLN A 80 0.55 6.25 -33.21
C GLN A 80 1.63 5.86 -34.22
N HIS A 81 2.35 4.76 -33.99
CA HIS A 81 3.34 4.24 -34.92
C HIS A 81 2.67 3.65 -36.17
N ASP A 82 1.59 2.87 -36.00
CA ASP A 82 0.82 2.25 -37.08
C ASP A 82 0.12 3.28 -38.00
N ALA A 83 -0.33 4.41 -37.44
CA ALA A 83 -0.98 5.47 -38.20
C ALA A 83 -0.02 6.38 -39.01
N ALA A 84 1.29 6.25 -38.79
CA ALA A 84 2.32 7.05 -39.44
C ALA A 84 3.05 6.30 -40.58
N GLU A 85 2.74 5.02 -40.78
CA GLU A 85 3.08 4.24 -41.99
C GLU A 85 1.98 4.35 -43.07
#